data_AF-A0A9D5ZH95-F1
#
_entry.id   AF-A0A9D5ZH95-F1
#
_cell.length_a   1.000
_cell.length_b   1.000
_cell.length_c   1.000
_cell.angle_alpha   90.00
_cell.angle_beta   90.00
_cell.angle_gamma   90.00
#
_symmetry.space_group_name_H-M   'P 1'
#
loop_
_entity.id
_entity.type
_entity.pdbx_description
1 polymer ?
#
loop_
_entity_poly.entity_id
_entity_poly.type
_entity_poly.pdbx_seq_one_letter_code
_entity_poly.pdbx_strand_id
1 'polypeptide(L)'
;MTDFSQGRTNVPMGGSQAPGAQTVSGSRGLEFAEPLIFEMHHEGRTGADLPDVPVSDARLNGMRRQGPVGLPGLSEPQVVRHYTRLSQKNYGIDSGFY
;
A
#
# COMPACT_ATOMS: atom_id res chain seq x y z
N MET A 1 -56.79 -19.84 21.33
CA MET A 1 -56.06 -20.61 20.30
C MET A 1 -56.39 -19.90 19.00
N THR A 2 -55.68 -18.84 18.60
CA THR A 2 -54.35 -18.72 17.94
C THR A 2 -54.20 -17.20 17.66
N ASP A 3 -53.07 -16.53 17.48
CA ASP A 3 -51.63 -16.77 17.52
C ASP A 3 -50.98 -15.35 17.56
N PHE A 4 -50.02 -15.09 18.45
CA PHE A 4 -49.24 -13.84 18.47
C PHE A 4 -47.96 -14.05 17.65
N SER A 5 -48.04 -13.87 16.33
CA SER A 5 -46.89 -14.07 15.46
C SER A 5 -46.99 -13.25 14.18
N GLN A 6 -46.60 -11.97 14.25
CA GLN A 6 -46.00 -11.29 13.10
C GLN A 6 -44.90 -10.37 13.63
N GLY A 7 -43.68 -10.90 13.67
CA GLY A 7 -42.48 -10.16 14.03
C GLY A 7 -42.21 -9.01 13.07
N ARG A 8 -41.79 -7.86 13.60
CA ARG A 8 -41.22 -6.78 12.80
C ARG A 8 -39.93 -7.28 12.15
N THR A 9 -39.94 -7.41 10.83
CA THR A 9 -38.74 -7.70 10.03
C THR A 9 -37.84 -6.46 10.05
N ASN A 10 -36.82 -6.46 10.90
CA ASN A 10 -35.72 -5.50 10.85
C ASN A 10 -34.69 -5.97 9.82
N VAL A 11 -35.06 -5.94 8.53
CA VAL A 11 -34.05 -6.02 7.47
C VAL A 11 -33.38 -4.66 7.38
N PRO A 12 -32.07 -4.52 7.65
CA PRO A 12 -31.37 -3.31 7.26
C PRO A 12 -31.35 -3.31 5.74
N MET A 13 -32.24 -2.51 5.12
CA MET A 13 -32.12 -2.14 3.71
C MET A 13 -30.69 -1.68 3.50
N GLY A 14 -29.95 -2.46 2.72
CA GLY A 14 -28.54 -2.25 2.44
C GLY A 14 -28.29 -0.79 2.10
N GLY A 15 -27.36 -0.18 2.84
CA GLY A 15 -26.92 1.17 2.59
C GLY A 15 -26.57 1.29 1.11
N SER A 16 -27.40 2.02 0.38
CA SER A 16 -27.05 2.47 -0.96
C SER A 16 -25.84 3.37 -0.76
N GLN A 17 -24.64 2.83 -0.97
CA GLN A 17 -23.45 3.66 -1.15
C GLN A 17 -23.77 4.55 -2.34
N ALA A 18 -24.13 5.80 -2.06
CA ALA A 18 -24.13 6.84 -3.05
C ALA A 18 -22.77 6.78 -3.76
N PRO A 19 -22.70 6.90 -5.09
CA PRO A 19 -21.41 6.91 -5.78
C PRO A 19 -20.60 8.06 -5.19
N GLY A 20 -19.61 7.72 -4.37
CA GLY A 20 -18.77 8.70 -3.71
C GLY A 20 -18.13 9.58 -4.77
N ALA A 21 -18.13 10.90 -4.53
CA ALA A 21 -17.54 11.86 -5.45
C ALA A 21 -16.13 11.42 -5.85
N GLN A 22 -15.90 11.24 -7.15
CA GLN A 22 -14.59 10.85 -7.67
C GLN A 22 -13.63 12.02 -7.43
N THR A 23 -12.57 11.79 -6.65
CA THR A 23 -11.52 12.78 -6.42
C THR A 23 -10.45 12.63 -7.50
N VAL A 24 -9.88 13.76 -7.94
CA VAL A 24 -8.82 13.77 -8.98
C VAL A 24 -7.59 12.98 -8.52
N SER A 25 -7.32 12.97 -7.21
CA SER A 25 -6.24 12.20 -6.59
C SER A 25 -6.60 10.76 -6.26
N GLY A 26 -7.87 10.35 -6.38
CA GLY A 26 -8.36 9.03 -5.95
C GLY A 26 -8.48 8.84 -4.43
N SER A 27 -8.05 9.80 -3.61
CA SER A 27 -8.13 9.74 -2.14
C SER A 27 -9.56 9.97 -1.63
N ARG A 28 -9.96 9.28 -0.54
CA ARG A 28 -11.29 9.36 0.07
C ARG A 28 -11.20 9.68 1.56
N GLY A 29 -11.47 10.93 1.94
CA GLY A 29 -11.37 11.36 3.33
C GLY A 29 -9.94 11.21 3.87
N LEU A 30 -9.76 10.40 4.91
CA LEU A 30 -8.46 10.06 5.48
C LEU A 30 -7.74 8.91 4.73
N GLU A 31 -8.41 8.26 3.79
CA GLU A 31 -7.81 7.21 2.97
C GLU A 31 -7.05 7.82 1.79
N PHE A 32 -5.72 7.75 1.86
CA PHE A 32 -4.85 8.18 0.78
C PHE A 32 -4.80 7.12 -0.33
N ALA A 33 -5.07 7.53 -1.56
CA ALA A 33 -4.67 6.75 -2.73
C ALA A 33 -3.14 6.68 -2.74
N GLU A 34 -2.61 5.46 -2.82
CA GLU A 34 -1.17 5.22 -2.80
C GLU A 34 -0.83 4.50 -4.10
N PRO A 35 0.01 5.09 -4.97
CA PRO A 35 0.45 4.47 -6.22
C PRO A 35 1.40 3.30 -5.97
N LEU A 36 1.80 2.57 -7.01
CA LEU A 36 2.82 1.55 -6.89
C LEU A 36 4.18 2.20 -6.57
N ILE A 37 4.99 1.55 -5.73
CA ILE A 37 6.34 2.05 -5.41
C ILE A 37 7.23 2.26 -6.65
N PHE A 38 6.97 1.49 -7.72
CA PHE A 38 7.64 1.62 -9.02
C PHE A 38 7.22 2.86 -9.81
N GLU A 39 5.98 3.34 -9.62
CA GLU A 39 5.49 4.58 -10.25
C GLU A 39 6.08 5.82 -9.56
N MET A 40 6.55 5.67 -8.32
CA MET A 40 7.23 6.71 -7.55
C MET A 40 8.76 6.73 -7.77
N HIS A 41 9.27 5.90 -8.68
CA HIS A 41 10.69 5.76 -8.96
C HIS A 41 11.31 7.05 -9.48
N HIS A 42 12.47 7.42 -8.91
CA HIS A 42 13.39 8.38 -9.50
C HIS A 42 14.76 7.75 -9.73
N GLU A 43 15.29 7.91 -10.95
CA GLU A 43 16.66 7.49 -11.29
C GLU A 43 17.69 8.21 -10.42
N GLY A 44 18.73 7.49 -10.00
CA GLY A 44 19.84 8.04 -9.21
C GLY A 44 19.50 8.43 -7.76
N ARG A 45 18.25 8.23 -7.32
CA ARG A 45 17.85 8.49 -5.93
C ARG A 45 18.08 7.25 -5.06
N THR A 46 18.82 7.41 -3.97
CA THR A 46 18.93 6.43 -2.88
C THR A 46 18.32 7.00 -1.61
N GLY A 47 17.67 6.13 -0.83
CA GLY A 47 17.12 6.47 0.48
C GLY A 47 18.09 6.14 1.61
N ALA A 48 19.20 5.47 1.32
CA ALA A 48 20.21 5.12 2.30
C ALA A 48 21.54 5.78 1.92
N ASP A 49 22.21 6.32 2.93
CA ASP A 49 23.61 6.70 2.86
C ASP A 49 24.46 5.49 3.26
N LEU A 50 25.11 4.88 2.29
CA LEU A 50 25.93 3.67 2.46
C LEU A 50 27.39 4.05 2.22
N PRO A 51 28.33 3.55 3.05
CA PRO A 51 29.75 3.81 2.83
C PRO A 51 30.21 3.21 1.49
N ASP A 52 31.19 3.85 0.86
CA ASP A 52 31.82 3.30 -0.34
C ASP A 52 32.52 1.98 -0.02
N VAL A 53 32.21 0.95 -0.79
CA VAL A 53 32.81 -0.38 -0.64
C VAL A 53 33.60 -0.72 -1.92
N PRO A 54 34.86 -1.15 -1.82
CA PRO A 54 35.61 -1.62 -2.98
C PRO A 54 34.95 -2.89 -3.53
N VAL A 55 34.46 -2.82 -4.76
CA VAL A 55 33.78 -3.94 -5.42
C VAL A 55 34.80 -4.74 -6.24
N SER A 56 34.88 -6.05 -6.01
CA SER A 56 35.73 -6.99 -6.77
C SER A 56 34.91 -8.12 -7.38
N ASP A 57 35.22 -8.45 -8.63
CA ASP A 57 34.53 -9.51 -9.39
C ASP A 57 35.12 -10.90 -9.19
N ALA A 58 36.24 -11.00 -8.46
CA ALA A 58 37.00 -12.25 -8.33
C ALA A 58 36.15 -13.42 -7.82
N ARG A 59 35.08 -13.15 -7.07
CA ARG A 59 34.16 -14.16 -6.51
C ARG A 59 32.96 -14.49 -7.38
N LEU A 60 32.73 -13.76 -8.47
CA LEU A 60 31.53 -13.91 -9.29
C LEU A 60 31.69 -14.93 -10.43
N ASN A 61 32.91 -15.41 -10.72
CA ASN A 61 33.20 -16.41 -11.76
C ASN A 61 32.47 -16.13 -13.10
N GLY A 62 32.53 -14.88 -13.56
CA GLY A 62 31.86 -14.45 -14.81
C GLY A 62 30.34 -14.24 -14.70
N MET A 63 29.71 -14.48 -13.57
CA MET A 63 28.27 -14.29 -13.35
C MET A 63 27.94 -12.85 -12.93
N ARG A 64 28.46 -11.86 -13.66
CA ARG A 64 28.07 -10.46 -13.43
C ARG A 64 26.65 -10.22 -13.95
N ARG A 65 25.91 -9.36 -13.25
CA ARG A 65 24.60 -8.89 -13.71
C ARG A 65 24.78 -8.10 -15.01
N GLN A 66 23.95 -8.39 -16.01
CA GLN A 66 24.02 -7.77 -17.35
C GLN A 66 23.15 -6.51 -17.49
N GLY A 67 22.30 -6.22 -16.51
CA GLY A 67 21.37 -5.10 -16.55
C GLY A 67 21.13 -4.47 -15.18
N PRO A 68 20.30 -3.41 -15.11
CA PRO A 68 19.92 -2.78 -13.85
C PRO A 68 19.13 -3.74 -12.95
N VAL A 69 19.17 -3.50 -11.64
CA VAL A 69 18.49 -4.36 -10.63
C VAL A 69 16.97 -4.27 -10.70
N GLY A 70 16.43 -3.22 -11.34
CA GLY A 70 14.99 -2.96 -11.39
C GLY A 70 14.40 -2.51 -10.06
N LEU A 71 15.23 -2.02 -9.13
CA LEU A 71 14.78 -1.50 -7.86
C LEU A 71 14.39 -0.02 -7.99
N PRO A 72 13.30 0.42 -7.37
CA PRO A 72 12.90 1.80 -7.40
C PRO A 72 13.81 2.64 -6.48
N GLY A 73 14.37 3.71 -7.04
CA GLY A 73 15.04 4.76 -6.28
C GLY A 73 14.05 5.71 -5.61
N LEU A 74 13.99 5.70 -4.28
CA LEU A 74 13.19 6.61 -3.44
C LEU A 74 14.05 7.11 -2.27
N SER A 75 13.70 8.26 -1.69
CA SER A 75 14.34 8.74 -0.47
C SER A 75 13.73 8.06 0.77
N GLU A 76 14.47 8.03 1.89
CA GLU A 76 13.98 7.45 3.15
C GLU A 76 12.58 7.92 3.56
N PRO A 77 12.27 9.23 3.61
CA PRO A 77 10.93 9.68 4.01
C PRO A 77 9.84 9.28 3.01
N GLN A 78 10.18 9.08 1.73
CA GLN A 78 9.22 8.58 0.74
C GLN A 78 8.89 7.11 1.01
N VAL A 79 9.91 6.28 1.28
CA VAL A 79 9.75 4.86 1.60
C VAL A 79 8.90 4.68 2.86
N VAL A 80 9.21 5.42 3.93
CA VAL A 80 8.45 5.36 5.18
C VAL A 80 6.98 5.71 4.95
N ARG A 81 6.71 6.82 4.25
CA ARG A 81 5.34 7.26 3.94
C ARG A 81 4.57 6.23 3.13
N HIS A 82 5.21 5.62 2.14
CA HIS A 82 4.60 4.60 1.30
C HIS A 82 4.13 3.40 2.13
N TYR A 83 5.03 2.83 2.94
CA TYR A 83 4.70 1.65 3.74
C TYR A 83 3.73 1.96 4.90
N THR A 84 3.78 3.16 5.48
CA THR A 84 2.78 3.58 6.48
C THR A 84 1.37 3.70 5.89
N ARG A 85 1.23 4.19 4.66
CA ARG A 85 -0.08 4.25 3.99
C ARG A 85 -0.55 2.88 3.52
N LEU A 86 0.38 2.03 3.10
CA LEU A 86 0.07 0.65 2.72
C LEU A 86 -0.42 -0.17 3.92
N SER A 87 0.16 0.03 5.11
CA SER A 87 -0.28 -0.71 6.32
C SER A 87 -1.71 -0.36 6.74
N GLN A 88 -2.15 0.88 6.52
CA GLN A 88 -3.54 1.30 6.78
C GLN A 88 -4.57 0.58 5.87
N LYS A 89 -4.12 0.01 4.74
CA LYS A 89 -4.96 -0.78 3.83
C LYS A 89 -4.99 -2.27 4.18
N ASN A 90 -4.19 -2.71 5.16
CA ASN A 90 -4.19 -4.08 5.64
C ASN A 90 -5.18 -4.24 6.79
N TYR A 91 -5.92 -5.36 6.82
CA TYR A 91 -6.72 -5.75 7.97
C TYR A 91 -5.86 -6.60 8.91
N GLY A 92 -5.65 -6.12 10.13
CA GLY A 92 -4.93 -6.79 11.21
C GLY A 92 -5.76 -6.92 12.49
N ILE A 93 -5.23 -7.67 13.46
CA ILE A 93 -5.86 -7.87 14.78
C ILE A 93 -6.11 -6.53 15.48
N ASP A 94 -5.20 -5.57 15.29
CA ASP A 94 -5.30 -4.23 15.86
C ASP A 94 -6.28 -3.30 15.13
N SER A 95 -6.85 -3.72 13.99
CA SER A 95 -7.67 -2.87 13.11
C SER A 95 -9.19 -3.05 13.27
N GLY A 96 -9.63 -4.02 14.08
CA GLY A 96 -11.05 -4.24 14.35
C GLY A 96 -11.30 -5.11 15.58
N PHE A 97 -12.48 -5.00 16.17
CA PHE A 97 -12.94 -5.94 17.20
C PHE A 97 -13.27 -7.30 16.55
N TYR A 98 -12.79 -8.38 17.18
CA TYR A 98 -13.28 -9.75 16.97
C TYR A 98 -14.48 -10.03 17.87
#